data_AF-A0A3R7NAU2-F1
#
_entry.id   AF-A0A3R7NAU2-F1
#
_cell.length_a   1.000
_cell.length_b   1.000
_cell.length_c   1.000
_cell.angle_alpha   90.00
_cell.angle_beta   90.00
_cell.angle_gamma   90.00
#
_symmetry.space_group_name_H-M   'P 1'
#
loop_
_entity.id
_entity.type
_entity.pdbx_description
1 polymer ?
#
loop_
_entity_poly.entity_id
_entity_poly.type
_entity_poly.pdbx_seq_one_letter_code
_entity_poly.pdbx_strand_id
1 'polypeptide(L)'
;MTAAIRKRPQETHSLILLQSDHAMPEIRRHLRRFTMLQTPADPEAPVYFRFYDPRVMIDAMESMRPGFWARFMELFRSVVVPVTPYCLLPEGIALTGSRIGPFDPADSCQGRLLRWALPERSSLKSTDLKVTEREFDTFSERMERRAIHKMARRLHEEHRDVGGSERCLSVAFRAKVLAAEYGLTTVKQVTILARCMLYFGEDFTSRNREASRILNDRTLLPWQKKNQLIDWFIAESRNGPIENFYKG
;
A
#
# COMPACT_ATOMS: atom_id res chain seq x y z
N MET A 1 -27.14 6.71 8.49
CA MET A 1 -26.20 6.48 7.36
C MET A 1 -25.04 5.53 7.72
N THR A 2 -24.31 5.76 8.81
CA THR A 2 -23.18 4.90 9.23
C THR A 2 -23.57 3.43 9.47
N ALA A 3 -24.77 3.17 10.02
CA ALA A 3 -25.26 1.80 10.26
C ALA A 3 -25.38 0.95 8.97
N ALA A 4 -25.78 1.54 7.84
CA ALA A 4 -25.87 0.82 6.57
C ALA A 4 -24.49 0.42 6.03
N ILE A 5 -23.48 1.26 6.27
CA ILE A 5 -22.12 1.06 5.77
C ILE A 5 -21.38 0.03 6.59
N ARG A 6 -21.66 -0.02 7.90
CA ARG A 6 -21.16 -1.09 8.77
C ARG A 6 -21.63 -2.48 8.36
N LYS A 7 -22.72 -2.59 7.59
CA LYS A 7 -23.25 -3.87 7.09
C LYS A 7 -22.68 -4.31 5.74
N ARG A 8 -22.00 -3.42 5.02
CA ARG A 8 -21.45 -3.78 3.70
C ARG A 8 -20.11 -4.51 3.88
N PRO A 9 -19.77 -5.48 3.00
CA PRO A 9 -18.49 -6.20 3.09
C PRO A 9 -17.32 -5.23 2.92
N GLN A 10 -16.57 -4.98 3.98
CA GLN A 10 -15.53 -3.94 3.97
C GLN A 10 -14.32 -4.31 3.10
N GLU A 11 -14.10 -5.61 2.86
CA GLU A 11 -13.10 -6.13 1.94
C GLU A 11 -13.28 -5.67 0.47
N THR A 12 -14.50 -5.30 0.09
CA THR A 12 -14.84 -4.83 -1.27
C THR A 12 -14.96 -3.30 -1.36
N HIS A 13 -14.77 -2.57 -0.26
CA HIS A 13 -15.12 -1.16 -0.18
C HIS A 13 -14.03 -0.22 -0.69
N SER A 14 -14.34 0.46 -1.79
CA SER A 14 -13.55 1.51 -2.45
C SER A 14 -14.14 2.91 -2.25
N LEU A 15 -14.76 3.19 -1.09
CA LEU A 15 -15.45 4.45 -0.85
C LEU A 15 -15.08 5.10 0.47
N ILE A 16 -15.16 6.42 0.47
CA ILE A 16 -15.12 7.29 1.65
C ILE A 16 -16.48 7.96 1.83
N LEU A 17 -16.81 8.38 3.05
CA LEU A 17 -17.98 9.21 3.29
C LEU A 17 -17.55 10.61 3.64
N LEU A 18 -18.14 11.56 2.93
CA LEU A 18 -17.99 12.99 3.17
C LEU A 18 -19.33 13.50 3.70
N GLN A 19 -19.37 13.97 4.94
CA GLN A 19 -20.57 14.56 5.54
C GLN A 19 -20.55 16.07 5.33
N SER A 20 -21.58 16.62 4.69
CA SER A 20 -21.70 18.03 4.32
C SER A 20 -23.16 18.46 4.36
N ASP A 21 -23.43 19.73 4.69
CA ASP A 21 -24.76 20.34 4.48
C ASP A 21 -24.82 21.12 3.16
N HIS A 22 -23.73 21.15 2.40
CA HIS A 22 -23.67 21.83 1.12
C HIS A 22 -24.35 21.04 0.02
N ALA A 23 -24.80 21.74 -1.01
CA ALA A 23 -25.43 21.09 -2.15
C ALA A 23 -24.39 20.29 -2.97
N MET A 24 -24.83 19.18 -3.57
CA MET A 24 -23.94 18.31 -4.37
C MET A 24 -23.14 19.04 -5.48
N PRO A 25 -23.66 20.06 -6.18
CA PRO A 25 -22.88 20.83 -7.14
C PRO A 25 -21.68 21.57 -6.50
N GLU A 26 -21.86 22.11 -5.30
CA GLU A 26 -20.81 22.82 -4.56
C GLU A 26 -19.73 21.84 -4.11
N ILE A 27 -20.14 20.69 -3.57
CA ILE A 27 -19.25 19.60 -3.16
C ILE A 27 -18.40 19.13 -4.35
N ARG A 28 -19.02 18.89 -5.51
CA ARG A 28 -18.30 18.46 -6.72
C ARG A 28 -17.30 19.51 -7.19
N ARG A 29 -17.68 20.79 -7.19
CA ARG A 29 -16.79 21.91 -7.56
C ARG A 29 -15.58 21.97 -6.63
N HIS A 30 -15.82 21.81 -5.33
CA HIS A 30 -14.77 21.79 -4.31
C HIS A 30 -13.79 20.64 -4.49
N LEU A 31 -14.31 19.41 -4.65
CA LEU A 31 -13.48 18.20 -4.80
C LEU A 31 -12.64 18.20 -6.08
N ARG A 32 -13.11 18.82 -7.17
CA ARG A 32 -12.33 18.96 -8.42
C ARG A 32 -11.01 19.69 -8.24
N ARG A 33 -10.90 20.57 -7.23
CA ARG A 33 -9.63 21.24 -6.92
C ARG A 33 -8.55 20.23 -6.49
N PHE A 34 -8.97 19.12 -5.88
CA PHE A 34 -8.09 18.11 -5.28
C PHE A 34 -7.90 16.87 -6.16
N THR A 35 -8.55 16.77 -7.32
CA THR A 35 -8.36 15.63 -8.24
C THR A 35 -7.05 15.68 -9.01
N MET A 36 -6.41 16.86 -9.08
CA MET A 36 -5.18 17.08 -9.85
C MET A 36 -4.17 17.76 -8.92
N LEU A 37 -3.05 17.10 -8.64
CA LEU A 37 -2.00 17.62 -7.77
C LEU A 37 -0.70 17.73 -8.56
N GLN A 38 -0.03 18.88 -8.46
CA GLN A 38 1.35 19.00 -8.92
C GLN A 38 2.26 18.28 -7.93
N THR A 39 3.09 17.39 -8.45
CA THR A 39 4.02 16.58 -7.64
C THR A 39 5.45 16.85 -8.04
N PRO A 40 6.43 16.68 -7.14
CA PRO A 40 7.85 16.80 -7.48
C PRO A 40 8.33 15.84 -8.58
N ALA A 41 7.65 14.69 -8.74
CA ALA A 41 7.99 13.71 -9.77
C ALA A 41 7.72 14.18 -11.20
N ASP A 42 6.74 15.08 -11.36
CA ASP A 42 6.42 15.73 -12.62
C ASP A 42 5.94 17.17 -12.32
N PRO A 43 6.85 18.15 -12.29
CA PRO A 43 6.51 19.53 -11.96
C PRO A 43 5.70 20.21 -13.08
N GLU A 44 5.76 19.68 -14.30
CA GLU A 44 5.15 20.28 -15.49
C GLU A 44 3.72 19.76 -15.74
N ALA A 45 3.39 18.54 -15.29
CA ALA A 45 2.06 17.96 -15.44
C ALA A 45 1.44 17.57 -14.09
N PRO A 46 0.23 18.08 -13.75
CA PRO A 46 -0.46 17.64 -12.55
C PRO A 46 -0.92 16.18 -12.70
N VAL A 47 -0.77 15.40 -11.62
CA VAL A 47 -1.11 13.99 -11.56
C VAL A 47 -2.52 13.81 -11.00
N TYR A 48 -3.26 12.86 -11.55
CA TYR A 48 -4.59 12.52 -11.08
C TYR A 48 -4.54 11.86 -9.69
N PHE A 49 -5.11 12.53 -8.69
CA PHE A 49 -5.14 12.11 -7.30
C PHE A 49 -6.48 11.45 -6.93
N ARG A 50 -6.42 10.17 -6.54
CA ARG A 50 -7.59 9.35 -6.18
C ARG A 50 -7.95 9.50 -4.70
N PHE A 51 -8.45 10.67 -4.31
CA PHE A 51 -8.87 10.92 -2.91
C PHE A 51 -9.99 9.97 -2.43
N TYR A 52 -10.72 9.31 -3.34
CA TYR A 52 -11.83 8.42 -2.99
C TYR A 52 -11.39 7.00 -2.62
N ASP A 53 -10.13 6.63 -2.86
CA ASP A 53 -9.57 5.37 -2.38
C ASP A 53 -9.14 5.55 -0.92
N PRO A 54 -9.75 4.84 0.05
CA PRO A 54 -9.38 4.90 1.46
C PRO A 54 -7.88 4.78 1.72
N ARG A 55 -7.18 3.95 0.95
CA ARG A 55 -5.75 3.66 1.14
C ARG A 55 -4.90 4.87 0.77
N VAL A 56 -5.24 5.50 -0.37
CA VAL A 56 -4.56 6.69 -0.88
C VAL A 56 -4.91 7.90 -0.02
N MET A 57 -6.18 8.03 0.38
CA MET A 57 -6.62 9.14 1.22
C MET A 57 -5.94 9.13 2.58
N ILE A 58 -5.86 7.97 3.25
CA ILE A 58 -5.20 7.87 4.56
C ILE A 58 -3.73 8.30 4.46
N ASP A 59 -2.98 7.76 3.50
CA ASP A 59 -1.56 8.11 3.35
C ASP A 59 -1.38 9.58 3.00
N ALA A 60 -2.20 10.11 2.11
CA ALA A 60 -2.09 11.50 1.67
C ALA A 60 -2.44 12.50 2.76
N MET A 61 -3.60 12.36 3.42
CA MET A 61 -4.05 13.34 4.41
C MET A 61 -3.11 13.41 5.61
N GLU A 62 -2.51 12.28 5.98
CA GLU A 62 -1.55 12.22 7.09
C GLU A 62 -0.13 12.64 6.67
N SER A 63 0.17 12.78 5.37
CA SER A 63 1.49 13.19 4.86
C SER A 63 1.53 14.67 4.46
N MET A 64 0.36 15.24 4.15
CA MET A 64 0.22 16.63 3.73
C MET A 64 0.20 17.59 4.92
N ARG A 65 0.64 18.83 4.69
CA ARG A 65 0.62 19.90 5.70
C ARG A 65 -0.80 20.14 6.24
N PRO A 66 -0.96 20.57 7.51
CA PRO A 66 -2.28 20.82 8.11
C PRO A 66 -3.18 21.78 7.31
N GLY A 67 -2.60 22.76 6.63
CA GLY A 67 -3.34 23.68 5.77
C GLY A 67 -4.01 23.01 4.56
N PHE A 68 -3.41 21.96 3.99
CA PHE A 68 -4.04 21.18 2.92
C PHE A 68 -5.30 20.50 3.45
N TRP A 69 -5.18 19.82 4.59
CA TRP A 69 -6.30 19.11 5.22
C TRP A 69 -7.43 20.06 5.61
N ALA A 70 -7.11 21.21 6.21
CA ALA A 70 -8.09 22.24 6.54
C ALA A 70 -8.87 22.73 5.31
N ARG A 71 -8.20 22.92 4.17
CA ARG A 71 -8.86 23.29 2.91
C ARG A 71 -9.70 22.15 2.32
N PHE A 72 -9.22 20.91 2.38
CA PHE A 72 -10.01 19.76 1.93
C PHE A 72 -11.32 19.66 2.73
N MET A 73 -11.24 19.89 4.04
CA MET A 73 -12.36 19.82 4.98
C MET A 73 -13.30 21.03 4.98
N GLU A 74 -13.04 22.07 4.17
CA GLU A 74 -13.79 23.34 4.16
C GLU A 74 -15.31 23.17 4.04
N LEU A 75 -15.77 22.23 3.22
CA LEU A 75 -17.20 21.93 3.03
C LEU A 75 -17.68 20.71 3.82
N PHE A 76 -16.84 20.07 4.63
CA PHE A 76 -17.14 18.79 5.26
C PHE A 76 -17.11 18.87 6.78
N ARG A 77 -18.19 18.43 7.43
CA ARG A 77 -18.26 18.28 8.89
C ARG A 77 -17.48 17.07 9.38
N SER A 78 -17.37 16.03 8.56
CA SER A 78 -16.56 14.85 8.88
C SER A 78 -16.23 14.05 7.63
N VAL A 79 -15.14 13.28 7.75
CA VAL A 79 -14.79 12.23 6.82
C VAL A 79 -14.78 10.91 7.57
N VAL A 80 -15.46 9.92 7.02
CA VAL A 80 -15.54 8.58 7.60
C VAL A 80 -15.02 7.57 6.59
N VAL A 81 -14.12 6.72 7.03
CA VAL A 81 -13.46 5.70 6.20
C VAL A 81 -13.74 4.31 6.77
N PRO A 82 -14.27 3.36 5.99
CA PRO A 82 -14.33 1.96 6.41
C PRO A 82 -12.92 1.40 6.54
N VAL A 83 -12.65 0.67 7.62
CA VAL A 83 -11.37 -0.04 7.76
C VAL A 83 -11.36 -1.19 6.75
N THR A 84 -10.25 -1.36 6.03
CA THR A 84 -10.01 -2.58 5.25
C THR A 84 -8.72 -3.22 5.74
N PRO A 85 -8.47 -4.50 5.43
CA PRO A 85 -7.22 -5.15 5.82
C PRO A 85 -5.98 -4.49 5.17
N TYR A 86 -6.20 -3.65 4.17
CA TYR A 86 -5.16 -2.87 3.51
C TYR A 86 -5.06 -1.44 4.01
N CYS A 87 -5.92 -0.99 4.95
CA CYS A 87 -5.91 0.34 5.56
C CYS A 87 -4.97 0.38 6.77
N LEU A 88 -3.68 0.22 6.52
CA LEU A 88 -2.66 0.36 7.55
C LEU A 88 -2.60 1.80 8.03
N LEU A 89 -2.62 1.93 9.35
CA LEU A 89 -2.65 3.20 10.05
C LEU A 89 -1.26 3.50 10.58
N PRO A 90 -0.60 4.59 10.14
CA PRO A 90 0.65 5.04 10.74
C PRO A 90 0.46 5.32 12.25
N GLU A 91 1.56 5.30 12.99
CA GLU A 91 1.54 5.75 14.39
C GLU A 91 1.36 7.28 14.47
N GLY A 92 0.69 7.75 15.51
CA GLY A 92 0.54 9.19 15.78
C GLY A 92 -0.46 9.95 14.89
N ILE A 93 -1.33 9.24 14.16
CA ILE A 93 -2.29 9.86 13.23
C ILE A 93 -3.51 10.49 13.91
N ALA A 94 -4.12 11.47 13.23
CA ALA A 94 -5.33 12.17 13.67
C ALA A 94 -6.63 11.34 13.50
N LEU A 95 -6.52 10.12 12.99
CA LEU A 95 -7.63 9.18 12.82
C LEU A 95 -8.00 8.51 14.16
N THR A 96 -9.24 8.71 14.57
CA THR A 96 -9.83 8.05 15.73
C THR A 96 -10.46 6.70 15.33
N GLY A 97 -10.31 5.68 16.19
CA GLY A 97 -10.85 4.33 15.99
C GLY A 97 -9.85 3.23 16.34
N SER A 98 -10.31 1.97 16.30
CA SER A 98 -9.47 0.81 16.58
C SER A 98 -8.47 0.57 15.44
N ARG A 99 -7.18 0.43 15.76
CA ARG A 99 -6.11 0.13 14.80
C ARG A 99 -6.20 -1.29 14.24
N ILE A 100 -5.76 -1.49 13.00
CA ILE A 100 -5.68 -2.81 12.35
C ILE A 100 -4.24 -3.18 12.03
N GLY A 101 -3.83 -4.39 12.39
CA GLY A 101 -2.55 -4.99 12.05
C GLY A 101 -2.55 -5.57 10.63
N PRO A 102 -1.36 -5.74 10.01
CA PRO A 102 -1.24 -6.27 8.65
C PRO A 102 -1.78 -7.71 8.49
N PHE A 103 -1.77 -8.48 9.58
CA PHE A 103 -2.21 -9.88 9.62
C PHE A 103 -3.55 -10.07 10.32
N ASP A 104 -4.23 -8.98 10.70
CA ASP A 104 -5.55 -9.09 11.31
C ASP A 104 -6.52 -9.76 10.31
N PRO A 105 -7.33 -10.72 10.76
CA PRO A 105 -8.35 -11.39 9.94
C PRO A 105 -9.26 -10.39 9.22
N ALA A 106 -9.73 -10.72 8.01
CA ALA A 106 -10.50 -9.77 7.20
C ALA A 106 -11.85 -9.40 7.85
N ASP A 107 -12.49 -10.37 8.51
CA ASP A 107 -13.70 -10.21 9.31
C ASP A 107 -13.51 -9.26 10.50
N SER A 108 -12.30 -9.16 11.05
CA SER A 108 -11.96 -8.19 12.11
C SER A 108 -12.11 -6.73 11.66
N CYS A 109 -12.19 -6.45 10.35
CA CYS A 109 -12.52 -5.13 9.84
C CYS A 109 -14.00 -4.81 9.99
N GLN A 110 -14.87 -5.82 9.86
CA GLN A 110 -16.28 -5.62 9.57
C GLN A 110 -16.96 -4.69 10.57
N GLY A 111 -17.64 -3.68 10.04
CA GLY A 111 -18.34 -2.68 10.84
C GLY A 111 -17.44 -1.63 11.47
N ARG A 112 -16.11 -1.66 11.33
CA ARG A 112 -15.21 -0.65 11.89
C ARG A 112 -15.10 0.54 10.95
N LEU A 113 -15.04 1.73 11.54
CA LEU A 113 -14.99 3.00 10.85
C LEU A 113 -13.92 3.87 11.51
N LEU A 114 -13.10 4.51 10.69
CA LEU A 114 -12.18 5.55 11.11
C LEU A 114 -12.79 6.90 10.84
N ARG A 115 -12.43 7.88 11.67
CA ARG A 115 -12.84 9.27 11.49
C ARG A 115 -11.68 10.19 11.74
N TRP A 116 -11.49 11.16 10.86
CA TRP A 116 -10.60 12.26 11.13
C TRP A 116 -11.25 13.24 12.11
N ALA A 117 -10.46 13.69 13.09
CA ALA A 117 -10.79 14.89 13.84
C ALA A 117 -10.86 16.09 12.87
N LEU A 118 -11.80 17.01 13.12
CA LEU A 118 -11.87 18.26 12.38
C LEU A 118 -10.56 19.04 12.62
N PRO A 119 -9.86 19.47 11.56
CA PRO A 119 -8.70 20.33 11.75
C PRO A 119 -9.15 21.64 12.40
N GLU A 120 -8.31 22.19 13.29
CA GLU A 120 -8.47 23.58 13.69
C GLU A 120 -8.50 24.44 12.43
N ARG A 121 -9.44 25.40 12.37
CA ARG A 121 -9.61 26.27 11.20
C ARG A 121 -8.32 27.05 10.96
N SER A 122 -7.50 26.52 10.05
CA SER A 122 -6.25 27.16 9.68
C SER A 122 -6.55 28.44 8.90
N SER A 123 -5.92 29.54 9.32
CA SER A 123 -5.92 30.82 8.59
C SER A 123 -5.05 30.80 7.33
N LEU A 124 -4.42 29.66 6.99
CA LEU A 124 -3.49 29.53 5.87
C LEU A 124 -4.23 29.61 4.52
N LYS A 125 -4.28 30.82 3.96
CA LYS A 125 -4.71 31.13 2.59
C LYS A 125 -3.63 30.77 1.55
N SER A 126 -3.03 29.58 1.61
CA SER A 126 -2.17 29.14 0.49
C SER A 126 -3.07 28.68 -0.64
N THR A 127 -3.04 29.39 -1.77
CA THR A 127 -3.84 29.09 -2.97
C THR A 127 -3.40 27.81 -3.66
N ASP A 128 -2.12 27.45 -3.54
CA ASP A 128 -1.52 26.38 -4.32
C ASP A 128 -1.60 25.01 -3.63
N LEU A 129 -2.19 24.04 -4.34
CA LEU A 129 -2.24 22.62 -3.99
C LEU A 129 -0.98 21.90 -4.49
N LYS A 130 0.17 22.57 -4.42
CA LYS A 130 1.46 21.99 -4.79
C LYS A 130 1.97 21.13 -3.63
N VAL A 131 2.26 19.88 -3.93
CA VAL A 131 2.88 18.95 -2.98
C VAL A 131 4.38 19.24 -2.95
N THR A 132 4.93 19.45 -1.75
CA THR A 132 6.37 19.64 -1.53
C THR A 132 7.14 18.32 -1.67
N GLU A 133 8.46 18.38 -1.87
CA GLU A 133 9.33 17.19 -1.88
C GLU A 133 9.15 16.35 -0.61
N ARG A 134 9.23 17.00 0.57
CA ARG A 134 9.04 16.32 1.84
C ARG A 134 7.68 15.61 1.99
N GLU A 135 6.60 16.25 1.53
CA GLU A 135 5.25 15.63 1.56
C GLU A 135 5.18 14.44 0.59
N PHE A 136 5.79 14.57 -0.58
CA PHE A 136 5.85 13.52 -1.59
C PHE A 136 6.67 12.31 -1.11
N ASP A 137 7.81 12.54 -0.47
CA ASP A 137 8.66 11.48 0.11
C ASP A 137 7.93 10.75 1.24
N THR A 138 7.35 11.50 2.18
CA THR A 138 6.58 10.91 3.30
C THR A 138 5.38 10.10 2.79
N PHE A 139 4.69 10.59 1.76
CA PHE A 139 3.61 9.85 1.10
C PHE A 139 4.13 8.56 0.42
N SER A 140 5.25 8.66 -0.30
CA SER A 140 5.87 7.54 -1.01
C SER A 140 6.33 6.43 -0.06
N GLU A 141 6.97 6.79 1.06
CA GLU A 141 7.38 5.85 2.11
C GLU A 141 6.21 5.05 2.68
N ARG A 142 5.06 5.72 2.89
CA ARG A 142 3.86 5.07 3.43
C ARG A 142 3.19 4.14 2.41
N MET A 143 3.10 4.59 1.16
CA MET A 143 2.63 3.76 0.05
C MET A 143 3.51 2.50 -0.12
N GLU A 144 4.82 2.67 0.03
CA GLU A 144 5.80 1.57 0.04
C GLU A 144 5.56 0.60 1.20
N ARG A 145 5.44 1.09 2.43
CA ARG A 145 5.17 0.26 3.61
C ARG A 145 3.88 -0.53 3.44
N ARG A 146 2.84 0.09 2.87
CA ARG A 146 1.57 -0.56 2.54
C ARG A 146 1.74 -1.68 1.51
N ALA A 147 2.55 -1.47 0.48
CA ALA A 147 2.85 -2.50 -0.52
C ALA A 147 3.60 -3.69 0.09
N ILE A 148 4.57 -3.44 0.98
CA ILE A 148 5.31 -4.49 1.72
C ILE A 148 4.34 -5.31 2.58
N HIS A 149 3.50 -4.67 3.36
CA HIS A 149 2.54 -5.38 4.22
C HIS A 149 1.51 -6.17 3.40
N LYS A 150 1.04 -5.64 2.26
CA LYS A 150 0.16 -6.37 1.34
C LYS A 150 0.84 -7.64 0.83
N MET A 151 2.13 -7.55 0.49
CA MET A 151 2.92 -8.70 0.06
C MET A 151 3.13 -9.70 1.20
N ALA A 152 3.48 -9.23 2.39
CA ALA A 152 3.65 -10.08 3.57
C ALA A 152 2.38 -10.87 3.89
N ARG A 153 1.22 -10.21 3.84
CA ARG A 153 -0.09 -10.85 4.02
C ARG A 153 -0.32 -11.93 2.96
N ARG A 154 -0.07 -11.61 1.69
CA ARG A 154 -0.20 -12.58 0.59
C ARG A 154 0.71 -13.79 0.78
N LEU A 155 1.98 -13.57 1.16
CA LEU A 155 2.92 -14.67 1.44
C LEU A 155 2.41 -15.54 2.58
N HIS A 156 1.87 -14.93 3.64
CA HIS A 156 1.32 -15.67 4.78
C HIS A 156 0.04 -16.45 4.42
N GLU A 157 -0.80 -15.91 3.54
CA GLU A 157 -2.01 -16.58 3.04
C GLU A 157 -1.67 -17.75 2.08
N GLU A 158 -0.69 -17.56 1.18
CA GLU A 158 -0.28 -18.56 0.18
C GLU A 158 0.66 -19.64 0.73
N HIS A 159 1.45 -19.33 1.77
CA HIS A 159 2.54 -20.16 2.28
C HIS A 159 2.51 -20.32 3.81
N ARG A 160 1.30 -20.48 4.36
CA ARG A 160 1.05 -20.53 5.81
C ARG A 160 1.95 -21.55 6.54
N ASP A 161 2.26 -22.67 5.88
CA ASP A 161 3.01 -23.78 6.45
C ASP A 161 4.54 -23.54 6.50
N VAL A 162 5.04 -22.56 5.75
CA VAL A 162 6.49 -22.31 5.58
C VAL A 162 6.99 -21.20 6.52
N GLY A 163 6.12 -20.30 6.97
CA GLY A 163 6.53 -19.19 7.81
C GLY A 163 5.41 -18.49 8.57
N GLY A 164 5.71 -18.13 9.83
CA GLY A 164 4.87 -17.25 10.63
C GLY A 164 4.75 -15.84 10.04
N SER A 165 3.80 -15.07 10.57
CA SER A 165 3.49 -13.69 10.15
C SER A 165 4.72 -12.77 10.17
N GLU A 166 5.53 -12.82 11.24
CA GLU A 166 6.76 -12.02 11.36
C GLU A 166 7.79 -12.34 10.29
N ARG A 167 7.98 -13.64 9.98
CA ARG A 167 8.87 -14.09 8.91
C ARG A 167 8.40 -13.58 7.55
N CYS A 168 7.10 -13.66 7.28
CA CYS A 168 6.53 -13.14 6.03
C CYS A 168 6.73 -11.62 5.89
N LEU A 169 6.64 -10.87 7.00
CA LEU A 169 6.91 -9.44 7.02
C LEU A 169 8.40 -9.12 6.76
N SER A 170 9.32 -9.82 7.44
CA SER A 170 10.77 -9.68 7.21
C SER A 170 11.13 -9.97 5.76
N VAL A 171 10.63 -11.08 5.22
CA VAL A 171 10.88 -11.51 3.84
C VAL A 171 10.34 -10.50 2.83
N ALA A 172 9.12 -9.99 3.02
CA ALA A 172 8.56 -8.99 2.11
C ALA A 172 9.39 -7.68 2.08
N PHE A 173 9.89 -7.25 3.25
CA PHE A 173 10.78 -6.10 3.34
C PHE A 173 12.12 -6.35 2.63
N ARG A 174 12.81 -7.45 2.98
CA ARG A 174 14.13 -7.79 2.42
C ARG A 174 14.07 -8.07 0.92
N ALA A 175 13.00 -8.71 0.44
CA ALA A 175 12.81 -8.95 -0.97
C ALA A 175 12.73 -7.65 -1.77
N LYS A 176 12.11 -6.60 -1.22
CA LYS A 176 12.08 -5.29 -1.87
C LYS A 176 13.47 -4.65 -1.96
N VAL A 177 14.24 -4.71 -0.88
CA VAL A 177 15.63 -4.21 -0.85
C VAL A 177 16.47 -4.96 -1.88
N LEU A 178 16.44 -6.30 -1.86
CA LEU A 178 17.17 -7.13 -2.83
C LEU A 178 16.73 -6.85 -4.28
N ALA A 179 15.42 -6.66 -4.52
CA ALA A 179 14.91 -6.37 -5.85
C ALA A 179 15.50 -5.09 -6.43
N ALA A 180 15.65 -4.05 -5.59
CA ALA A 180 16.23 -2.77 -6.00
C ALA A 180 17.70 -2.94 -6.48
N GLU A 181 18.49 -3.78 -5.81
CA GLU A 181 19.88 -4.09 -6.20
C GLU A 181 19.98 -4.68 -7.61
N TYR A 182 18.97 -5.43 -8.05
CA TYR A 182 18.93 -6.07 -9.37
C TYR A 182 18.06 -5.33 -10.40
N GLY A 183 17.58 -4.11 -10.10
CA GLY A 183 16.72 -3.33 -10.99
C GLY A 183 15.32 -3.94 -11.20
N LEU A 184 14.85 -4.73 -10.24
CA LEU A 184 13.56 -5.40 -10.25
C LEU A 184 12.53 -4.54 -9.49
N THR A 185 11.59 -3.94 -10.21
CA THR A 185 10.70 -2.88 -9.64
C THR A 185 9.23 -3.27 -9.58
N THR A 186 8.79 -4.25 -10.38
CA THR A 186 7.38 -4.64 -10.44
C THR A 186 6.99 -5.56 -9.28
N VAL A 187 5.72 -5.51 -8.86
CA VAL A 187 5.18 -6.38 -7.80
C VAL A 187 5.49 -7.86 -8.07
N LYS A 188 5.32 -8.33 -9.32
CA LYS A 188 5.58 -9.72 -9.69
C LYS A 188 7.05 -10.11 -9.53
N GLN A 189 7.98 -9.20 -9.84
CA GLN A 189 9.42 -9.43 -9.68
C GLN A 189 9.82 -9.50 -8.21
N VAL A 190 9.32 -8.57 -7.38
CA VAL A 190 9.61 -8.59 -5.95
C VAL A 190 8.99 -9.83 -5.29
N THR A 191 7.78 -10.23 -5.69
CA THR A 191 7.11 -11.42 -5.15
C THR A 191 7.88 -12.72 -5.40
N ILE A 192 8.49 -12.90 -6.59
CA ILE A 192 9.28 -14.13 -6.81
C ILE A 192 10.51 -14.17 -5.90
N LEU A 193 11.22 -13.05 -5.69
CA LEU A 193 12.33 -13.02 -4.74
C LEU A 193 11.87 -13.32 -3.32
N ALA A 194 10.74 -12.76 -2.91
CA ALA A 194 10.16 -13.03 -1.59
C ALA A 194 9.86 -14.53 -1.40
N ARG A 195 9.34 -15.20 -2.42
CA ARG A 195 9.15 -16.66 -2.39
C ARG A 195 10.48 -17.40 -2.29
N CYS A 196 11.48 -17.03 -3.09
CA CYS A 196 12.81 -17.64 -3.00
C CYS A 196 13.40 -17.49 -1.59
N MET A 197 13.30 -16.31 -0.98
CA MET A 197 13.77 -16.09 0.40
C MET A 197 13.00 -16.91 1.43
N LEU A 198 11.68 -17.04 1.26
CA LEU A 198 10.83 -17.78 2.19
C LEU A 198 11.19 -19.28 2.19
N TYR A 199 11.45 -19.85 1.02
CA TYR A 199 11.70 -21.29 0.83
C TYR A 199 13.18 -21.68 1.00
N PHE A 200 14.10 -20.88 0.47
CA PHE A 200 15.52 -21.22 0.41
C PHE A 200 16.40 -20.41 1.36
N GLY A 201 15.79 -19.53 2.16
CA GLY A 201 16.49 -18.62 3.07
C GLY A 201 16.83 -17.28 2.43
N GLU A 202 17.01 -16.25 3.26
CA GLU A 202 17.25 -14.88 2.80
C GLU A 202 18.56 -14.73 2.02
N ASP A 203 19.51 -15.65 2.22
CA ASP A 203 20.79 -15.75 1.54
C ASP A 203 20.78 -16.74 0.36
N PHE A 204 19.59 -17.07 -0.18
CA PHE A 204 19.49 -18.01 -1.32
C PHE A 204 20.35 -17.62 -2.52
N THR A 205 20.61 -16.32 -2.73
CA THR A 205 21.43 -15.81 -3.83
C THR A 205 22.91 -16.15 -3.69
N SER A 206 23.42 -16.34 -2.47
CA SER A 206 24.81 -16.74 -2.22
C SER A 206 24.95 -18.26 -2.16
N ARG A 207 23.91 -18.96 -1.70
CA ARG A 207 23.90 -20.44 -1.59
C ARG A 207 23.61 -21.15 -2.91
N ASN A 208 22.83 -20.53 -3.80
CA ASN A 208 22.40 -21.15 -5.07
C ASN A 208 23.07 -20.47 -6.26
N ARG A 209 24.03 -21.16 -6.89
CA ARG A 209 24.79 -20.64 -8.03
C ARG A 209 23.90 -20.24 -9.21
N GLU A 210 22.84 -21.00 -9.48
CA GLU A 210 21.95 -20.72 -10.60
C GLU A 210 21.10 -19.45 -10.38
N ALA A 211 20.49 -19.29 -9.20
CA ALA A 211 19.78 -18.08 -8.84
C ALA A 211 20.68 -16.84 -8.92
N SER A 212 21.91 -16.97 -8.41
CA SER A 212 22.94 -15.92 -8.51
C SER A 212 23.26 -15.56 -9.96
N ARG A 213 23.45 -16.56 -10.83
CA ARG A 213 23.73 -16.38 -12.25
C ARG A 213 22.60 -15.61 -12.94
N ILE A 214 21.34 -16.01 -12.72
CA ILE A 214 20.17 -15.37 -13.32
C ILE A 214 20.08 -13.89 -12.91
N LEU A 215 20.26 -13.59 -11.62
CA LEU A 215 20.15 -12.23 -11.09
C LEU A 215 21.27 -11.31 -11.56
N ASN A 216 22.50 -11.83 -11.68
CA ASN A 216 23.67 -11.05 -12.09
C ASN A 216 23.85 -10.96 -13.61
N ASP A 217 23.05 -11.69 -14.41
CA ASP A 217 23.13 -11.61 -15.86
C ASP A 217 22.69 -10.22 -16.35
N ARG A 218 23.65 -9.46 -16.92
CA ARG A 218 23.42 -8.11 -17.44
C ARG A 218 22.76 -8.11 -18.82
N THR A 219 22.74 -9.24 -19.51
CA THR A 219 22.09 -9.37 -20.82
C THR A 219 20.58 -9.55 -20.69
N LEU A 220 20.11 -9.96 -19.51
CA LEU A 220 18.69 -10.18 -19.24
C LEU A 220 17.98 -8.90 -18.78
N LEU A 221 16.84 -8.64 -19.41
CA LEU A 221 15.87 -7.65 -18.94
C LEU A 221 15.23 -8.09 -17.61
N PRO A 222 14.77 -7.14 -16.77
CA PRO A 222 14.14 -7.43 -15.49
C PRO A 222 13.01 -8.48 -15.54
N TRP A 223 12.21 -8.51 -16.61
CA TRP A 223 11.13 -9.49 -16.76
C TRP A 223 11.64 -10.89 -17.11
N GLN A 224 12.76 -11.00 -17.83
CA GLN A 224 13.41 -12.27 -18.17
C GLN A 224 14.04 -12.89 -16.94
N LYS A 225 14.74 -12.08 -16.11
CA LYS A 225 15.25 -12.52 -14.80
C LYS A 225 14.15 -13.14 -13.94
N LYS A 226 13.00 -12.48 -13.87
CA LYS A 226 11.82 -13.00 -13.15
C LYS A 226 11.31 -14.32 -13.74
N ASN A 227 11.21 -14.46 -15.07
CA ASN A 227 10.77 -15.71 -15.68
C ASN A 227 11.73 -16.86 -15.36
N GLN A 228 13.04 -16.65 -15.57
CA GLN A 228 14.04 -17.68 -15.29
C GLN A 228 14.10 -18.04 -13.79
N LEU A 229 13.92 -17.06 -12.89
CA LEU A 229 13.82 -17.33 -11.46
C LEU A 229 12.57 -18.15 -11.10
N ILE A 230 11.44 -17.96 -11.80
CA ILE A 230 10.25 -18.79 -11.60
C ILE A 230 10.56 -20.23 -12.02
N ASP A 231 11.15 -20.42 -13.19
CA ASP A 231 11.46 -21.76 -13.71
C ASP A 231 12.46 -22.49 -12.79
N TRP A 232 13.51 -21.78 -12.34
CA TRP A 232 14.45 -22.28 -11.34
C TRP A 232 13.76 -22.63 -10.02
N PHE A 233 12.93 -21.72 -9.49
CA PHE A 233 12.18 -21.95 -8.24
C PHE A 233 11.34 -23.23 -8.32
N ILE A 234 10.65 -23.46 -9.46
CA ILE A 234 9.82 -24.64 -9.68
C ILE A 234 10.68 -25.91 -9.72
N ALA A 235 11.81 -25.88 -10.44
CA ALA A 235 12.71 -27.02 -10.53
C ALA A 235 13.27 -27.40 -9.14
N GLU A 236 13.73 -26.41 -8.38
CA GLU A 236 14.32 -26.64 -7.05
C GLU A 236 13.28 -27.09 -6.02
N SER A 237 12.06 -26.53 -6.08
CA SER A 237 10.97 -26.92 -5.16
C SER A 237 10.50 -28.35 -5.38
N ARG A 238 10.61 -28.89 -6.61
CA ARG A 238 10.28 -30.29 -6.93
C ARG A 238 11.34 -31.28 -6.45
N ASN A 239 12.58 -30.82 -6.27
CA ASN A 239 13.71 -31.64 -5.82
C ASN A 239 13.95 -31.51 -4.30
N GLY A 240 13.26 -30.60 -3.62
CA GLY A 240 13.25 -30.44 -2.17
C GLY A 240 12.12 -31.24 -1.48
N PRO A 241 12.07 -31.27 -0.13
CA PRO A 241 11.08 -32.04 0.64
C PRO A 241 9.64 -31.47 0.58
N ILE A 242 9.29 -30.70 -0.44
CA ILE A 242 8.01 -29.98 -0.55
C ILE A 242 7.28 -30.47 -1.81
N GLU A 243 6.86 -31.74 -1.78
CA GLU A 243 5.89 -32.26 -2.72
C GLU A 243 4.51 -31.66 -2.43
N ASN A 244 3.96 -30.91 -3.41
CA ASN A 244 2.54 -30.60 -3.67
C ASN A 244 2.21 -29.10 -3.81
N PHE A 245 2.57 -28.43 -4.90
CA PHE A 245 2.16 -27.03 -5.09
C PHE A 245 1.92 -26.57 -6.54
N TYR A 246 1.09 -27.24 -7.34
CA TYR A 246 0.51 -26.58 -8.53
C TYR A 246 -0.89 -27.09 -8.90
N LYS A 247 -1.91 -26.67 -8.14
CA LYS A 247 -3.28 -26.43 -8.64
C LYS A 247 -3.83 -25.19 -7.91
N GLY A 248 -3.88 -24.04 -8.59
CA GLY A 248 -4.39 -22.76 -8.06
C GLY A 248 -3.87 -21.56 -8.82
#